data_AF-A0A831YD86-F1
#
_entry.id   AF-A0A831YD86-F1
#
_cell.length_a   1.000
_cell.length_b   1.000
_cell.length_c   1.000
_cell.angle_alpha   90.00
_cell.angle_beta   90.00
_cell.angle_gamma   90.00
#
_symmetry.space_group_name_H-M   'P 1'
#
loop_
_entity.id
_entity.type
_entity.pdbx_description
1 polymer ?
#
loop_
_entity_poly.entity_id
_entity_poly.type
_entity_poly.pdbx_seq_one_letter_code
_entity_poly.pdbx_strand_id
1 'polypeptide(L)'
;MFTKISGSKWKNIVLFITVFTFVATSLVAVLVYKFSGEVSGAAEVNGKEIPIYEFNYTYEMMARNLQNQNIDITAFKKEIAKQAMDTIIENELIYQQAEKEGLLATKEQVKEEILNIPAFQSNGKFDKNLYLQI
;
A
#
# COMPACT_ATOMS: atom_id res chain seq x y z
N MET A 1 42.02 17.90 10.99
CA MET A 1 41.70 17.23 12.27
C MET A 1 41.65 15.70 12.20
N PHE A 2 41.33 15.08 11.05
CA PHE A 2 41.15 13.62 10.95
C PHE A 2 42.44 12.78 10.79
N THR A 3 43.58 13.39 10.47
CA THR A 3 44.85 12.67 10.21
C THR A 3 45.58 12.22 11.47
N LYS A 4 45.32 12.82 12.64
CA LYS A 4 45.95 12.46 13.92
C LYS A 4 45.41 11.15 14.53
N ILE A 5 44.29 10.63 14.04
CA ILE A 5 43.64 9.43 14.61
C ILE A 5 44.24 8.15 14.01
N SER A 6 44.80 8.20 12.79
CA SER A 6 45.27 7.02 12.05
C SER A 6 46.39 6.21 12.74
N GLY A 7 47.27 6.90 13.48
CA GLY A 7 48.38 6.30 14.25
C GLY A 7 48.12 6.16 15.76
N SER A 8 46.93 6.49 16.24
CA SER A 8 46.57 6.42 17.66
C SER A 8 46.09 5.02 18.04
N LYS A 9 46.45 4.53 19.24
CA LYS A 9 45.92 3.28 19.82
C LYS A 9 44.38 3.26 19.87
N TRP A 10 43.76 4.44 19.85
CA TRP A 10 42.31 4.63 19.89
C TRP A 10 41.60 4.48 18.54
N LYS A 11 42.32 4.35 17.41
CA LYS A 11 41.69 4.20 16.08
C LYS A 11 40.72 3.03 16.02
N ASN A 12 41.14 1.88 16.54
CA ASN A 12 40.33 0.67 16.51
C ASN A 12 39.08 0.82 17.39
N ILE A 13 39.20 1.55 18.51
CA ILE A 13 38.09 1.85 19.41
C ILE A 13 37.07 2.78 18.73
N VAL A 14 37.53 3.86 18.08
CA VAL A 14 36.66 4.80 17.38
C VAL A 14 35.98 4.15 16.16
N LEU A 15 36.69 3.30 15.43
CA LEU A 15 36.13 2.52 14.32
C LEU A 15 35.05 1.56 14.82
N PHE A 16 35.32 0.85 15.92
CA PHE A 16 34.38 -0.11 16.50
C PHE A 16 33.10 0.57 16.98
N ILE A 17 33.22 1.72 17.66
CA ILE A 17 32.07 2.51 18.12
C ILE A 17 31.22 2.98 16.92
N THR A 18 31.85 3.48 15.85
CA THR A 18 31.11 3.95 14.67
C THR A 18 30.35 2.82 13.99
N VAL A 19 30.99 1.66 13.77
CA VAL A 19 30.34 0.49 13.18
C VAL A 19 29.21 -0.03 14.06
N PHE A 20 29.44 -0.08 15.38
CA PHE A 20 28.43 -0.52 16.33
C PHE A 20 27.20 0.39 16.33
N THR A 21 27.37 1.71 16.24
CA THR A 21 26.25 2.65 16.17
C THR A 21 25.43 2.48 14.89
N PHE A 22 26.07 2.25 13.74
CA PHE A 22 25.35 1.96 12.49
C PHE A 22 24.54 0.67 12.59
N VAL A 23 25.17 -0.41 13.06
CA VAL A 23 24.48 -1.71 13.22
C VAL A 23 23.35 -1.62 14.25
N ALA A 24 23.57 -0.96 15.38
CA ALA A 24 22.56 -0.77 16.42
C ALA A 24 21.38 0.07 15.90
N THR A 25 21.64 1.15 15.16
CA THR A 25 20.58 2.00 14.59
C THR A 25 19.79 1.25 13.52
N SER A 26 20.46 0.47 12.66
CA SER A 26 19.79 -0.37 11.66
C SER A 26 18.95 -1.49 12.29
N LEU A 27 19.43 -2.12 13.37
CA LEU A 27 18.66 -3.10 14.14
C LEU A 27 17.45 -2.45 14.80
N VAL A 28 17.61 -1.29 15.43
CA VAL A 28 16.49 -0.54 16.02
C VAL A 28 15.48 -0.15 14.94
N ALA A 29 15.90 0.28 13.75
CA ALA A 29 14.98 0.57 12.65
C ALA A 29 14.19 -0.66 12.23
N VAL A 30 14.83 -1.82 12.00
CA VAL A 30 14.13 -3.06 11.63
C VAL A 30 13.22 -3.56 12.75
N LEU A 31 13.64 -3.42 14.01
CA LEU A 31 12.80 -3.74 15.17
C LEU A 31 11.61 -2.80 15.25
N VAL A 32 11.77 -1.49 15.06
CA VAL A 32 10.67 -0.52 14.99
C VAL A 32 9.73 -0.87 13.83
N TYR A 33 10.23 -1.22 12.65
CA TYR A 33 9.39 -1.67 11.52
C TYR A 33 8.63 -2.98 11.80
N LYS A 34 9.21 -3.88 12.60
CA LYS A 34 8.57 -5.16 12.98
C LYS A 34 7.59 -5.01 14.15
N PHE A 35 7.87 -4.10 15.08
CA PHE A 35 7.04 -3.82 16.25
C PHE A 35 6.01 -2.70 16.00
N SER A 36 6.13 -1.93 14.92
CA SER A 36 5.07 -1.06 14.41
C SER A 36 3.96 -1.85 13.68
N GLY A 37 3.72 -3.10 14.09
CA GLY A 37 2.44 -3.74 13.85
C GLY A 37 1.37 -2.89 14.51
N GLU A 38 0.29 -2.63 13.77
CA GLU A 38 -0.75 -1.60 14.01
C GLU A 38 -0.27 -0.15 13.84
N VAL A 39 0.05 0.22 12.59
CA VAL A 39 -0.56 1.47 12.10
C VAL A 39 -2.05 1.16 12.03
N SER A 40 -2.78 1.52 13.07
CA SER A 40 -4.23 1.31 13.18
C SER A 40 -4.90 1.35 11.82
N GLY A 41 -5.47 0.24 11.36
CA GLY A 41 -6.29 0.20 10.17
C GLY A 41 -7.29 1.36 10.16
N ALA A 42 -7.69 1.79 8.96
CA ALA A 42 -8.68 2.86 8.83
C ALA A 42 -10.03 2.48 9.48
N ALA A 43 -10.33 1.18 9.51
CA ALA A 43 -11.49 0.57 10.17
C ALA A 43 -11.27 -0.94 10.35
N GLU A 44 -12.18 -1.59 11.07
CA GLU A 44 -12.30 -3.04 11.13
C GLU A 44 -13.73 -3.44 10.73
N VAL A 45 -13.88 -4.42 9.85
CA VAL A 45 -15.17 -4.92 9.35
C VAL A 45 -15.26 -6.42 9.63
N ASN A 46 -16.09 -6.80 10.61
CA ASN A 46 -16.29 -8.20 11.03
C ASN A 46 -15.00 -8.99 11.31
N GLY A 47 -14.00 -8.38 11.96
CA GLY A 47 -12.72 -9.04 12.26
C GLY A 47 -11.66 -8.89 11.17
N LYS A 48 -11.97 -8.27 10.03
CA LYS A 48 -10.98 -7.93 9.01
C LYS A 48 -10.58 -6.47 9.13
N GLU A 49 -9.29 -6.25 9.31
CA GLU A 49 -8.70 -4.91 9.33
C GLU A 49 -8.67 -4.32 7.91
N ILE A 50 -9.17 -3.09 7.78
CA ILE A 50 -9.07 -2.29 6.56
C ILE A 50 -7.80 -1.44 6.65
N PRO A 51 -6.82 -1.64 5.76
CA PRO A 51 -5.56 -0.93 5.86
C PRO A 51 -5.71 0.55 5.44
N ILE A 52 -4.95 1.41 6.10
CA ILE A 52 -5.00 2.88 5.85
C ILE A 52 -4.67 3.27 4.40
N TYR A 53 -3.83 2.48 3.71
CA TYR A 53 -3.49 2.75 2.32
C TYR A 53 -4.69 2.60 1.38
N GLU A 54 -5.62 1.69 1.69
CA GLU A 54 -6.81 1.42 0.87
C GLU A 54 -7.81 2.58 0.98
N PHE A 55 -7.99 3.08 2.20
CA PHE A 55 -8.75 4.30 2.45
C PHE A 55 -8.16 5.49 1.68
N ASN A 56 -6.86 5.74 1.82
CA ASN A 56 -6.20 6.85 1.13
C ASN A 56 -6.30 6.73 -0.39
N TYR A 57 -6.09 5.53 -0.94
CA TYR A 57 -6.22 5.28 -2.36
C TYR A 57 -7.64 5.61 -2.88
N THR A 58 -8.67 5.10 -2.18
CA THR A 58 -10.07 5.29 -2.55
C THR A 58 -10.48 6.76 -2.44
N TYR A 59 -10.11 7.43 -1.35
CA TYR A 59 -10.33 8.86 -1.15
C TYR A 59 -9.70 9.68 -2.29
N GLU A 60 -8.42 9.43 -2.59
CA GLU A 60 -7.69 10.16 -3.62
C GLU A 60 -8.27 9.91 -5.02
N MET A 61 -8.72 8.68 -5.30
CA MET A 61 -9.43 8.39 -6.55
C MET A 61 -10.72 9.21 -6.68
N MET A 62 -11.55 9.24 -5.64
CA MET A 62 -12.79 10.02 -5.64
C MET A 62 -12.53 11.52 -5.73
N ALA A 63 -11.55 12.03 -4.98
CA ALA A 63 -11.13 13.42 -5.01
C ALA A 63 -10.64 13.82 -6.41
N ARG A 64 -9.78 13.00 -7.04
CA ARG A 64 -9.31 13.23 -8.42
C ARG A 64 -10.46 13.26 -9.42
N ASN A 65 -11.44 12.37 -9.29
CA ASN A 65 -12.61 12.33 -10.18
C ASN A 65 -13.42 13.63 -10.12
N LEU A 66 -13.58 14.22 -8.93
CA LEU A 66 -14.28 15.51 -8.76
C LEU A 66 -13.43 16.68 -9.25
N GLN A 67 -12.12 16.67 -8.98
CA GLN A 67 -11.19 17.70 -9.47
C GLN A 67 -11.12 17.72 -11.00
N ASN A 68 -11.16 16.55 -11.65
CA ASN A 68 -11.23 16.43 -13.11
C ASN A 68 -12.51 17.02 -13.72
N GLN A 69 -13.55 17.20 -12.90
CA GLN A 69 -14.80 17.88 -13.26
C GLN A 69 -14.77 19.38 -12.89
N ASN A 70 -13.60 19.93 -12.56
CA ASN A 70 -13.40 21.30 -12.10
C ASN A 70 -14.18 21.66 -10.82
N ILE A 71 -14.49 20.67 -9.98
CA ILE A 71 -15.19 20.88 -8.70
C ILE A 71 -14.16 21.17 -7.61
N ASP A 72 -14.35 22.26 -6.85
CA ASP A 72 -13.56 22.53 -5.65
C ASP A 72 -13.98 21.58 -4.52
N ILE A 73 -13.08 20.66 -4.17
CA ILE A 73 -13.31 19.64 -3.16
C ILE A 73 -13.16 20.14 -1.72
N THR A 74 -12.73 21.40 -1.50
CA THR A 74 -12.40 21.91 -0.16
C THR A 74 -13.56 21.80 0.82
N ALA A 75 -14.78 22.10 0.34
CA ALA A 75 -16.01 21.97 1.13
C ALA A 75 -16.48 20.50 1.29
N PHE A 76 -16.03 19.59 0.42
CA PHE A 76 -16.52 18.21 0.33
C PHE A 76 -15.58 17.16 0.91
N LYS A 77 -14.39 17.55 1.42
CA LYS A 77 -13.38 16.61 1.96
C LYS A 77 -13.97 15.57 2.91
N LYS A 78 -14.84 15.99 3.83
CA LYS A 78 -15.48 15.10 4.80
C LYS A 78 -16.48 14.13 4.14
N GLU A 79 -17.24 14.59 3.16
CA GLU A 79 -18.20 13.76 2.44
C GLU A 79 -17.46 12.72 1.58
N ILE A 80 -16.41 13.14 0.88
CA ILE A 80 -15.56 12.24 0.08
C ILE A 80 -14.91 11.19 0.97
N ALA A 81 -14.38 11.58 2.13
CA ALA A 81 -13.83 10.64 3.11
C ALA A 81 -14.87 9.63 3.60
N LYS A 82 -16.09 10.08 3.91
CA LYS A 82 -17.18 9.20 4.32
C LYS A 82 -17.56 8.24 3.19
N GLN A 83 -17.76 8.74 1.98
CA GLN A 83 -18.13 7.92 0.82
C GLN A 83 -17.05 6.89 0.48
N ALA A 84 -15.76 7.26 0.61
CA ALA A 84 -14.64 6.34 0.45
C ALA A 84 -14.70 5.20 1.47
N MET A 85 -14.94 5.52 2.74
CA MET A 85 -15.09 4.51 3.79
C MET A 85 -16.31 3.61 3.55
N ASP A 86 -17.47 4.20 3.25
CA ASP A 86 -18.70 3.45 2.97
C ASP A 86 -18.50 2.47 1.81
N THR A 87 -17.80 2.90 0.74
CA THR A 87 -17.47 2.05 -0.41
C THR A 87 -16.59 0.86 -0.02
N ILE A 88 -15.58 1.08 0.82
CA ILE A 88 -14.69 0.00 1.27
C ILE A 88 -15.45 -0.99 2.14
N ILE A 89 -16.26 -0.50 3.08
CA ILE A 89 -17.10 -1.35 3.94
C ILE A 89 -18.07 -2.18 3.11
N GLU A 90 -18.77 -1.56 2.15
CA GLU A 90 -19.73 -2.25 1.29
C GLU A 90 -19.05 -3.37 0.47
N ASN A 91 -17.93 -3.07 -0.17
CA ASN A 91 -17.16 -4.06 -0.93
C ASN A 91 -16.69 -5.23 -0.04
N GLU A 92 -16.25 -4.93 1.18
CA GLU A 92 -15.81 -5.94 2.13
C GLU A 92 -16.96 -6.85 2.57
N LEU A 93 -18.14 -6.28 2.86
CA LEU A 93 -19.32 -7.05 3.22
C LEU A 93 -19.78 -7.96 2.07
N ILE A 94 -19.73 -7.46 0.82
CA ILE A 94 -20.02 -8.26 -0.38
C ILE A 94 -19.02 -9.42 -0.50
N TYR A 95 -17.73 -9.15 -0.32
CA TYR A 95 -16.69 -10.18 -0.38
C TYR A 95 -16.89 -11.28 0.66
N GLN A 96 -17.15 -10.89 1.91
CA GLN A 96 -17.41 -11.84 3.01
C GLN A 96 -18.65 -12.68 2.73
N GLN A 97 -19.71 -12.09 2.17
CA GLN A 97 -20.91 -12.84 1.83
C GLN A 97 -20.66 -13.81 0.67
N ALA A 98 -19.93 -13.37 -0.37
CA ALA A 98 -19.55 -14.23 -1.49
C ALA A 98 -18.70 -15.43 -1.02
N GLU A 99 -17.73 -15.21 -0.12
CA GLU A 99 -16.93 -16.28 0.48
C GLU A 99 -17.80 -17.25 1.28
N LYS A 100 -18.75 -16.74 2.08
CA LYS A 100 -19.71 -17.55 2.84
C LYS A 100 -20.58 -18.45 1.96
N GLU A 101 -20.99 -17.94 0.80
CA GLU A 101 -21.81 -18.66 -0.18
C GLU A 101 -20.98 -19.55 -1.11
N GLY A 102 -19.64 -19.53 -0.99
CA GLY A 102 -18.74 -20.29 -1.86
C GLY A 102 -18.63 -19.72 -3.29
N LEU A 103 -19.00 -18.46 -3.48
CA LEU A 103 -18.88 -17.73 -4.75
C LEU A 103 -17.44 -17.20 -4.90
N LEU A 104 -16.54 -18.09 -5.32
CA LEU A 104 -15.14 -17.76 -5.56
C LEU A 104 -14.80 -17.91 -7.04
N ALA A 105 -14.03 -16.94 -7.58
CA ALA A 105 -13.50 -17.04 -8.93
C ALA A 105 -12.33 -18.02 -8.97
N THR A 106 -12.35 -18.98 -9.89
CA THR A 106 -11.22 -19.89 -10.11
C THR A 106 -10.08 -19.19 -10.83
N LYS A 107 -8.87 -19.74 -10.74
CA LYS A 107 -7.70 -19.17 -11.45
C LYS A 107 -7.92 -19.14 -12.96
N GLU A 108 -8.60 -20.15 -13.49
CA GLU A 108 -8.94 -20.29 -14.89
C GLU A 108 -9.92 -19.20 -15.33
N GLN A 109 -10.98 -18.95 -14.54
CA GLN A 109 -11.94 -17.89 -14.80
C GLN A 109 -11.29 -16.50 -14.75
N VAL A 110 -10.48 -16.23 -13.72
CA VAL A 110 -9.75 -14.95 -13.62
C VAL A 110 -8.82 -14.76 -14.82
N LYS A 111 -8.11 -15.81 -15.24
CA LYS A 111 -7.25 -15.75 -16.42
C LYS A 111 -8.05 -15.46 -17.70
N GLU A 112 -9.16 -16.14 -17.89
CA GLU A 112 -10.03 -15.93 -19.06
C GLU A 112 -10.56 -14.50 -19.11
N GLU A 113 -11.04 -13.97 -17.99
CA GLU A 113 -11.49 -12.58 -17.89
C GLU A 113 -10.38 -11.58 -18.21
N ILE A 114 -9.17 -11.76 -17.67
CA ILE A 114 -8.03 -10.88 -17.98
C ILE A 114 -7.72 -10.88 -19.49
N LEU A 115 -7.79 -12.04 -20.14
CA LEU A 115 -7.55 -12.15 -21.59
C LEU A 115 -8.61 -11.40 -22.41
N ASN A 116 -9.82 -11.26 -21.88
CA ASN A 116 -10.94 -10.61 -22.55
C ASN A 116 -11.01 -9.09 -22.31
N ILE A 117 -10.18 -8.53 -21.42
CA ILE A 117 -10.12 -7.08 -21.16
C ILE A 117 -9.53 -6.36 -22.39
N PRO A 118 -10.27 -5.46 -23.07
CA PRO A 118 -9.80 -4.80 -24.29
C PRO A 118 -8.54 -3.95 -24.08
N ALA A 119 -8.39 -3.35 -22.89
CA ALA A 119 -7.21 -2.54 -22.55
C ALA A 119 -5.91 -3.36 -22.55
N PHE A 120 -5.99 -4.68 -22.41
CA PHE A 120 -4.82 -5.57 -22.40
C PHE A 120 -4.63 -6.28 -23.74
N GLN A 121 -5.29 -5.82 -24.80
CA GLN A 121 -5.21 -6.42 -26.12
C GLN A 121 -4.55 -5.49 -27.13
N SER A 122 -3.71 -6.06 -27.99
CA SER A 122 -3.18 -5.45 -29.21
C SER A 122 -3.65 -6.28 -30.40
N ASN A 123 -4.40 -5.65 -31.32
CA ASN A 123 -5.04 -6.34 -32.46
C ASN A 123 -5.91 -7.54 -32.04
N GLY A 124 -6.66 -7.42 -30.94
CA GLY A 124 -7.55 -8.47 -30.43
C GLY A 124 -6.85 -9.67 -29.78
N LYS A 125 -5.54 -9.57 -29.50
CA LYS A 125 -4.79 -10.57 -28.76
C LYS A 125 -4.17 -9.95 -27.52
N PHE A 126 -4.12 -10.72 -26.43
CA PHE A 126 -3.48 -10.26 -25.20
C PHE A 126 -2.03 -9.78 -25.45
N ASP A 127 -1.72 -8.58 -24.96
CA ASP A 127 -0.40 -7.98 -24.97
C ASP A 127 0.08 -7.78 -23.54
N LYS A 128 1.12 -8.53 -23.18
CA LYS A 128 1.72 -8.47 -21.85
C LYS A 128 2.28 -7.09 -21.52
N ASN A 129 2.76 -6.33 -22.52
CA ASN A 129 3.32 -5.01 -22.26
C ASN A 129 2.21 -4.04 -21.84
N LEU A 130 1.03 -4.12 -22.44
CA LEU A 130 -0.13 -3.31 -22.05
C LEU A 130 -0.59 -3.66 -20.63
N TYR A 131 -0.58 -4.94 -20.26
CA TYR A 131 -0.91 -5.38 -18.90
C TYR A 131 0.07 -4.87 -17.84
N LEU A 132 1.35 -4.71 -18.15
CA LEU A 132 2.37 -4.26 -17.19
C LEU A 132 2.54 -2.72 -17.13
N GLN A 133 1.79 -1.96 -17.92
CA GLN A 133 1.87 -0.50 -17.99
C GLN A 133 0.98 0.23 -16.97
N ILE A 134 0.20 -0.52 -16.19
CA ILE A 134 -0.77 -0.06 -15.20
C ILE A 134 -0.33 -0.37 -13.77
#